data_AF-A0A7Y6PS84-F1
#
_entry.id   AF-A0A7Y6PS84-F1
#
_cell.length_a   1.000
_cell.length_b   1.000
_cell.length_c   1.000
_cell.angle_alpha   90.00
_cell.angle_beta   90.00
_cell.angle_gamma   90.00
#
_symmetry.space_group_name_H-M   'P 1'
#
loop_
_entity.id
_entity.type
_entity.pdbx_description
1 polymer ?
#
loop_
_entity_poly.entity_id
_entity_poly.type
_entity_poly.pdbx_seq_one_letter_code
_entity_poly.pdbx_strand_id
1 'polypeptide(L)'
;MRRRQAGFSRDRRVAIVAACLVVACGSDPQVAPDAAPPDSPDVDAPMNPACREFAATGLDVPVHVVGALDKADVLSPKQCGVVDAPYGIESMGPDSVVKIKGLVAGTPYVVKLDSPSDLAFYVTTGCTGAAGPDEAECALFVDASSGSREVGRFVAEGPTAYVVVDYYASHAPQSGAFTLDVYPEACTASAQCGGGTPVCSAGRCVECTSSFDCASASAPRCDVVANTCVAGMDLCSTDDDTEPANDGPAGAVPLVIDGNGNAGVSGVICSLPRSEADYFSFHVTSLGDVWDLSLSWLGARDLDLEVLDSRGEPIGLSFWEHPEAMRLTYLPLGTYYIRIADFSAATTDPIGYALTAHRTAGSGCTSRSDCAAEFRNQIYRGDCVAGACVPIAGNGTVSEGQACDSVSDCGSGLSCPSFFFVQDAATRDVCTRSCSADADCAALGSDYVCTTYLVTNICVQKCTSSLQCPTAIQDAPASGPWYRFTCNTATGRCAP
;
A
#
# COMPACT_ATOMS: atom_id res chain seq x y z
N MET A 1 53.71 17.71 10.82
CA MET A 1 54.27 18.60 9.77
C MET A 1 53.24 19.64 9.33
N ARG A 2 53.43 20.89 9.78
CA ARG A 2 53.23 22.17 9.07
C ARG A 2 52.20 22.28 7.90
N ARG A 3 51.19 23.11 8.15
CA ARG A 3 50.65 24.27 7.37
C ARG A 3 50.44 24.12 5.85
N ARG A 4 49.23 24.49 5.38
CA ARG A 4 48.92 25.84 4.83
C ARG A 4 47.41 26.07 4.63
N GLN A 5 46.99 27.29 5.00
CA GLN A 5 45.73 27.96 4.63
C GLN A 5 45.88 28.71 3.30
N ALA A 6 44.76 28.93 2.60
CA ALA A 6 44.30 30.12 1.83
C ALA A 6 43.25 29.63 0.81
N GLY A 7 42.03 30.13 0.66
CA GLY A 7 41.51 31.48 0.87
C GLY A 7 41.43 32.20 -0.47
N PHE A 8 40.25 32.34 -1.07
CA PHE A 8 39.93 33.45 -2.00
C PHE A 8 38.40 33.64 -2.15
N SER A 9 37.95 34.85 -1.85
CA SER A 9 36.60 35.34 -2.07
C SER A 9 36.43 35.85 -3.52
N ARG A 10 35.18 35.96 -3.99
CA ARG A 10 34.77 37.14 -4.77
C ARG A 10 33.26 37.35 -4.79
N ASP A 11 32.92 38.56 -4.39
CA ASP A 11 31.65 39.26 -4.53
C ASP A 11 31.05 39.23 -5.94
N ARG A 12 29.71 39.28 -6.02
CA ARG A 12 28.99 40.10 -7.02
C ARG A 12 27.55 40.43 -6.61
N ARG A 13 27.40 41.66 -6.11
CA ARG A 13 26.44 42.72 -6.51
C ARG A 13 24.93 42.39 -6.62
N VAL A 14 24.24 42.80 -5.55
CA VAL A 14 23.02 43.65 -5.48
C VAL A 14 22.45 44.18 -6.81
N ALA A 15 21.15 43.93 -7.01
CA ALA A 15 20.24 44.81 -7.75
C ALA A 15 18.98 45.03 -6.91
N ILE A 16 18.86 46.23 -6.34
CA ILE A 16 17.66 46.74 -5.66
C ILE A 16 16.81 47.45 -6.73
N VAL A 17 15.58 46.99 -6.94
CA VAL A 17 14.57 47.72 -7.71
C VAL A 17 13.70 48.48 -6.73
N ALA A 18 13.89 49.80 -6.67
CA ALA A 18 13.05 50.73 -5.96
C ALA A 18 11.88 51.15 -6.88
N ALA A 19 10.64 50.87 -6.46
CA ALA A 19 9.45 51.39 -7.12
C ALA A 19 9.04 52.72 -6.47
N CYS A 20 8.95 53.76 -7.29
CA CYS A 20 8.60 55.12 -6.90
C CYS A 20 7.12 55.26 -6.51
N LEU A 21 6.92 56.00 -5.41
CA LEU A 21 5.68 56.67 -5.02
C LEU A 21 5.24 57.70 -6.08
N VAL A 22 3.96 57.69 -6.44
CA VAL A 22 3.28 58.83 -7.05
C VAL A 22 2.20 59.30 -6.07
N VAL A 23 2.45 60.48 -5.48
CA VAL A 23 1.50 61.23 -4.66
C VAL A 23 0.64 62.07 -5.61
N ALA A 24 -0.68 61.85 -5.59
CA ALA A 24 -1.64 62.73 -6.23
C ALA A 24 -2.42 63.50 -5.14
N CYS A 25 -2.22 64.81 -5.08
CA CYS A 25 -3.07 65.74 -4.34
C CYS A 25 -4.33 66.03 -5.18
N GLY A 26 -5.52 65.80 -4.61
CA GLY A 26 -6.80 66.09 -5.24
C GLY A 26 -7.85 66.52 -4.24
N SER A 27 -8.09 67.84 -4.21
CA SER A 27 -9.18 68.65 -3.67
C SER A 27 -10.42 68.00 -3.03
N ASP A 28 -10.75 68.50 -1.83
CA ASP A 28 -12.06 68.46 -1.16
C ASP A 28 -13.22 69.02 -2.00
N PRO A 29 -14.40 68.37 -1.93
CA PRO A 29 -15.64 69.13 -1.82
C PRO A 29 -16.56 68.62 -0.69
N GLN A 30 -16.92 69.58 0.18
CA GLN A 30 -18.19 69.75 0.89
C GLN A 30 -18.84 68.54 1.58
N VAL A 31 -18.71 68.57 2.91
CA VAL A 31 -19.51 67.82 3.89
C VAL A 31 -21.00 68.16 3.74
N ALA A 32 -21.79 67.14 3.39
CA ALA A 32 -23.24 67.12 3.59
C ALA A 32 -23.55 66.68 5.05
N PRO A 33 -24.61 67.20 5.68
CA PRO A 33 -24.92 66.93 7.08
C PRO A 33 -25.38 65.49 7.31
N ASP A 34 -24.70 64.82 8.24
CA ASP A 34 -25.05 63.65 9.04
C ASP A 34 -26.22 62.77 8.53
N ALA A 35 -25.88 61.82 7.66
CA ALA A 35 -26.61 60.56 7.60
C ALA A 35 -26.15 59.69 8.78
N ALA A 36 -27.09 59.15 9.55
CA ALA A 36 -26.79 58.18 10.60
C ALA A 36 -25.90 57.06 10.03
N PRO A 37 -24.85 56.62 10.76
CA PRO A 37 -24.01 55.53 10.30
C PRO A 37 -24.91 54.33 9.99
N PRO A 38 -24.79 53.70 8.80
CA PRO A 38 -25.48 52.46 8.55
C PRO A 38 -25.08 51.51 9.67
N ASP A 39 -26.06 50.98 10.40
CA ASP A 39 -25.83 49.92 11.39
C ASP A 39 -24.96 48.87 10.70
N SER A 40 -23.76 48.67 11.24
CA SER A 40 -22.86 47.61 10.77
C SER A 40 -23.68 46.34 10.73
N PRO A 41 -23.70 45.58 9.61
CA PRO A 41 -24.42 44.32 9.56
C PRO A 41 -23.96 43.49 10.75
N ASP A 42 -24.94 43.19 11.61
CA ASP A 42 -24.90 42.39 12.83
C ASP A 42 -23.62 41.54 12.95
N VAL A 43 -22.58 42.09 13.58
CA VAL A 43 -21.30 41.40 13.82
C VAL A 43 -21.42 40.45 15.03
N ASP A 44 -22.57 40.46 15.71
CA ASP A 44 -22.77 39.80 17.01
C ASP A 44 -23.76 38.61 16.95
N ALA A 45 -24.08 38.09 15.76
CA ALA A 45 -24.74 36.79 15.69
C ALA A 45 -23.83 35.77 16.40
N PRO A 46 -24.31 35.08 17.45
CA PRO A 46 -23.47 34.22 18.27
C PRO A 46 -22.94 33.07 17.42
N MET A 47 -21.66 33.17 17.01
CA MET A 47 -20.98 32.09 16.31
C MET A 47 -20.85 30.91 17.27
N ASN A 48 -21.32 29.74 16.82
CA ASN A 48 -21.23 28.51 17.60
C ASN A 48 -19.75 28.26 17.99
N PRO A 49 -19.44 27.97 19.26
CA PRO A 49 -18.06 27.79 19.70
C PRO A 49 -17.26 26.75 18.89
N ALA A 50 -17.92 25.65 18.47
CA ALA A 50 -17.32 24.61 17.61
C ALA A 50 -16.92 25.16 16.23
N CYS A 51 -17.69 26.10 15.67
CA CYS A 51 -17.45 26.63 14.33
C CYS A 51 -16.44 27.79 14.28
N ARG A 52 -15.83 28.17 15.41
CA ARG A 52 -14.93 29.33 15.46
C ARG A 52 -13.75 29.22 14.50
N GLU A 53 -13.27 28.00 14.26
CA GLU A 53 -12.08 27.73 13.47
C GLU A 53 -12.31 27.85 11.97
N PHE A 54 -13.57 27.80 11.53
CA PHE A 54 -13.98 28.02 10.14
C PHE A 54 -13.80 29.48 9.70
N ALA A 55 -13.62 30.39 10.65
CA ALA A 55 -13.28 31.78 10.37
C ALA A 55 -11.78 31.98 10.04
N ALA A 56 -10.96 30.93 10.04
CA ALA A 56 -9.54 31.01 9.70
C ALA A 56 -9.29 31.59 8.29
N THR A 57 -8.09 32.14 8.09
CA THR A 57 -7.66 32.61 6.76
C THR A 57 -7.47 31.40 5.85
N GLY A 58 -8.10 31.44 4.66
CA GLY A 58 -8.03 30.33 3.71
C GLY A 58 -6.67 30.24 3.01
N LEU A 59 -6.30 29.03 2.59
CA LEU A 59 -5.12 28.71 1.78
C LEU A 59 -5.54 28.48 0.32
N ASP A 60 -4.81 29.04 -0.65
CA ASP A 60 -5.08 28.81 -2.08
C ASP A 60 -4.57 27.41 -2.49
N VAL A 61 -5.34 26.70 -3.32
CA VAL A 61 -4.90 25.41 -3.89
C VAL A 61 -3.73 25.58 -4.89
N PRO A 62 -2.72 24.68 -4.89
CA PRO A 62 -2.58 23.51 -4.03
C PRO A 62 -2.17 23.88 -2.59
N VAL A 63 -2.79 23.20 -1.63
CA VAL A 63 -2.54 23.40 -0.19
C VAL A 63 -1.59 22.32 0.32
N HIS A 64 -0.64 22.72 1.17
CA HIS A 64 0.19 21.84 1.98
C HIS A 64 0.24 22.38 3.40
N VAL A 65 -0.12 21.57 4.40
CA VAL A 65 -0.17 21.95 5.81
C VAL A 65 0.53 20.88 6.63
N VAL A 66 1.40 21.30 7.56
CA VAL A 66 1.88 20.46 8.65
C VAL A 66 1.22 20.96 9.93
N GLY A 67 0.54 20.08 10.65
CA GLY A 67 -0.31 20.46 11.78
C GLY A 67 -0.34 19.43 12.91
N ALA A 68 -1.14 19.74 13.93
CA ALA A 68 -1.49 18.83 15.00
C ALA A 68 -2.95 19.03 15.43
N LEU A 69 -3.56 18.00 16.02
CA LEU A 69 -4.86 18.08 16.69
C LEU A 69 -4.72 18.82 18.03
N ASP A 70 -4.97 20.12 18.05
CA ASP A 70 -4.74 21.00 19.21
C ASP A 70 -5.89 21.98 19.51
N LYS A 71 -7.01 21.78 18.81
CA LYS A 71 -8.07 22.76 18.65
C LYS A 71 -9.41 22.24 19.19
N ALA A 72 -10.47 23.03 19.06
CA ALA A 72 -11.78 22.67 19.61
C ALA A 72 -12.38 21.46 18.88
N ASP A 73 -13.21 20.70 19.60
CA ASP A 73 -13.96 19.57 19.06
C ASP A 73 -15.11 20.05 18.16
N VAL A 74 -15.13 19.53 16.94
CA VAL A 74 -16.05 19.75 15.83
C VAL A 74 -16.56 18.38 15.40
N LEU A 75 -17.79 18.07 15.84
CA LEU A 75 -18.37 16.77 15.53
C LEU A 75 -18.66 16.64 14.05
N SER A 76 -18.19 15.54 13.47
CA SER A 76 -18.52 15.14 12.10
C SER A 76 -20.02 14.84 11.95
N PRO A 77 -20.66 15.31 10.85
CA PRO A 77 -22.07 15.02 10.60
C PRO A 77 -22.29 13.60 10.07
N LYS A 78 -23.39 12.96 10.49
CA LYS A 78 -23.66 11.53 10.24
C LYS A 78 -24.02 11.15 8.80
N GLN A 79 -24.13 12.10 7.88
CA GLN A 79 -24.66 11.90 6.52
C GLN A 79 -23.69 12.27 5.40
N CYS A 80 -22.39 12.32 5.68
CA CYS A 80 -21.38 12.55 4.64
C CYS A 80 -21.38 11.43 3.59
N GLY A 81 -20.88 11.73 2.38
CA GLY A 81 -20.39 10.67 1.50
C GLY A 81 -19.26 9.93 2.22
N VAL A 82 -19.39 8.63 2.45
CA VAL A 82 -18.39 7.84 3.18
C VAL A 82 -17.49 7.13 2.19
N VAL A 83 -16.17 7.31 2.36
CA VAL A 83 -15.15 6.49 1.70
C VAL A 83 -14.44 5.70 2.77
N ASP A 84 -14.53 4.38 2.64
CA ASP A 84 -13.77 3.40 3.41
C ASP A 84 -13.85 3.52 4.94
N ALA A 85 -14.93 4.06 5.54
CA ALA A 85 -15.10 4.07 7.01
C ALA A 85 -15.88 2.83 7.51
N PRO A 86 -15.21 1.70 7.83
CA PRO A 86 -15.89 0.43 8.15
C PRO A 86 -16.74 0.50 9.42
N TYR A 87 -16.45 1.44 10.32
CA TYR A 87 -17.16 1.62 11.57
C TYR A 87 -18.19 2.77 11.52
N GLY A 88 -18.40 3.39 10.36
CA GLY A 88 -19.29 4.53 10.19
C GLY A 88 -18.62 5.87 10.53
N ILE A 89 -19.43 6.87 10.88
CA ILE A 89 -18.96 8.23 11.18
C ILE A 89 -19.05 8.43 12.69
N GLU A 90 -17.90 8.43 13.36
CA GLU A 90 -17.76 8.85 14.75
C GLU A 90 -16.53 9.73 14.86
N SER A 91 -16.67 10.87 15.51
CA SER A 91 -15.53 11.74 15.76
C SER A 91 -15.68 12.45 17.09
N MET A 92 -14.55 12.73 17.73
CA MET A 92 -14.50 13.25 19.10
C MET A 92 -13.10 13.75 19.40
N GLY A 93 -13.01 14.79 20.23
CA GLY A 93 -11.74 15.28 20.75
C GLY A 93 -11.22 16.49 20.00
N PRO A 94 -9.94 16.85 20.17
CA PRO A 94 -9.40 18.02 19.49
C PRO A 94 -9.25 17.78 17.98
N ASP A 95 -9.59 18.79 17.18
CA ASP A 95 -9.49 18.72 15.72
C ASP A 95 -8.42 19.64 15.13
N SER A 96 -8.32 19.67 13.81
CA SER A 96 -7.79 20.84 13.11
C SER A 96 -8.59 21.15 11.85
N VAL A 97 -9.16 22.36 11.78
CA VAL A 97 -9.84 22.87 10.58
C VAL A 97 -8.86 23.60 9.66
N VAL A 98 -8.85 23.21 8.37
CA VAL A 98 -8.09 23.85 7.28
C VAL A 98 -9.05 24.42 6.25
N LYS A 99 -9.13 25.75 6.17
CA LYS A 99 -9.92 26.44 5.14
C LYS A 99 -9.15 26.50 3.82
N ILE A 100 -9.79 26.04 2.76
CA ILE A 100 -9.25 26.03 1.40
C ILE A 100 -10.03 27.04 0.55
N LYS A 101 -9.32 27.76 -0.32
CA LYS A 101 -9.88 28.72 -1.27
C LYS A 101 -9.27 28.55 -2.65
N GLY A 102 -9.85 29.22 -3.64
CA GLY A 102 -9.43 29.11 -5.04
C GLY A 102 -9.91 27.82 -5.70
N LEU A 103 -10.93 27.17 -5.13
CA LEU A 103 -11.56 26.01 -5.74
C LEU A 103 -12.41 26.42 -6.95
N VAL A 104 -12.57 25.52 -7.91
CA VAL A 104 -13.43 25.72 -9.08
C VAL A 104 -14.61 24.77 -8.98
N ALA A 105 -15.82 25.33 -8.94
CA ALA A 105 -17.05 24.53 -8.84
C ALA A 105 -17.14 23.49 -9.96
N GLY A 106 -17.49 22.25 -9.62
CA GLY A 106 -17.54 21.11 -10.53
C GLY A 106 -16.19 20.44 -10.81
N THR A 107 -15.08 20.93 -10.24
CA THR A 107 -13.75 20.30 -10.40
C THR A 107 -13.50 19.30 -9.26
N PRO A 108 -13.03 18.07 -9.56
CA PRO A 108 -12.61 17.12 -8.53
C PRO A 108 -11.28 17.54 -7.91
N TYR A 109 -11.20 17.40 -6.59
CA TYR A 109 -10.01 17.62 -5.77
C TYR A 109 -9.71 16.40 -4.94
N VAL A 110 -8.43 16.15 -4.71
CA VAL A 110 -7.93 15.13 -3.79
C VAL A 110 -7.49 15.79 -2.50
N VAL A 111 -7.85 15.15 -1.39
CA VAL A 111 -7.31 15.41 -0.06
C VAL A 111 -6.45 14.21 0.33
N LYS A 112 -5.19 14.45 0.65
CA LYS A 112 -4.24 13.43 1.14
C LYS A 112 -3.77 13.84 2.53
N LEU A 113 -4.01 12.97 3.50
CA LEU A 113 -3.59 13.14 4.88
C LEU A 113 -2.53 12.08 5.18
N ASP A 114 -1.38 12.48 5.73
CA ASP A 114 -0.35 11.60 6.24
C ASP A 114 -0.15 11.86 7.74
N SER A 115 -0.21 10.82 8.58
CA SER A 115 -0.11 10.92 10.04
C SER A 115 0.61 9.71 10.65
N PRO A 116 1.33 9.83 11.77
CA PRO A 116 1.95 8.69 12.46
C PRO A 116 0.95 7.91 13.34
N SER A 117 -0.32 8.30 13.34
CA SER A 117 -1.43 7.63 14.04
C SER A 117 -2.64 7.60 13.13
N ASP A 118 -3.58 6.72 13.43
CA ASP A 118 -4.86 6.60 12.76
C ASP A 118 -5.68 7.89 12.96
N LEU A 119 -5.77 8.70 11.91
CA LEU A 119 -6.51 9.96 11.86
C LEU A 119 -7.48 9.90 10.69
N ALA A 120 -8.64 10.50 10.85
CA ALA A 120 -9.65 10.64 9.81
C ALA A 120 -9.70 12.09 9.32
N PHE A 121 -10.42 12.31 8.21
CA PHE A 121 -10.82 13.66 7.86
C PHE A 121 -12.19 13.71 7.19
N TYR A 122 -12.80 14.89 7.21
CA TYR A 122 -13.99 15.16 6.44
C TYR A 122 -13.92 16.52 5.74
N VAL A 123 -14.64 16.63 4.63
CA VAL A 123 -14.71 17.82 3.79
C VAL A 123 -16.10 18.43 3.91
N THR A 124 -16.16 19.72 4.20
CA THR A 124 -17.41 20.46 4.34
C THR A 124 -17.38 21.82 3.65
N THR A 125 -18.55 22.37 3.33
CA THR A 125 -18.73 23.69 2.72
C THR A 125 -18.97 24.79 3.76
N GLY A 126 -19.25 24.44 5.02
CA GLY A 126 -19.64 25.39 6.06
C GLY A 126 -19.64 24.79 7.46
N CYS A 127 -20.20 25.55 8.42
CA CYS A 127 -20.41 25.10 9.79
C CYS A 127 -21.57 25.90 10.39
N THR A 128 -22.81 25.47 10.12
CA THR A 128 -24.02 26.12 10.64
C THR A 128 -24.57 25.49 11.92
N GLY A 129 -24.22 24.23 12.19
CA GLY A 129 -24.69 23.49 13.36
C GLY A 129 -24.03 23.93 14.68
N ALA A 130 -24.68 23.61 15.80
CA ALA A 130 -24.23 24.00 17.14
C ALA A 130 -22.94 23.28 17.58
N ALA A 131 -22.74 22.04 17.11
CA ALA A 131 -21.62 21.18 17.47
C ALA A 131 -20.62 20.96 16.31
N GLY A 132 -20.90 21.50 15.12
CA GLY A 132 -20.13 21.24 13.91
C GLY A 132 -20.98 21.51 12.65
N PRO A 133 -20.48 21.12 11.47
CA PRO A 133 -21.23 21.25 10.22
C PRO A 133 -22.55 20.49 10.21
N ASP A 134 -23.54 21.05 9.52
CA ASP A 134 -24.81 20.36 9.30
C ASP A 134 -24.67 19.28 8.21
N GLU A 135 -25.63 18.37 8.16
CA GLU A 135 -25.64 17.23 7.22
C GLU A 135 -25.54 17.66 5.75
N ALA A 136 -26.21 18.76 5.38
CA ALA A 136 -26.17 19.30 4.02
C ALA A 136 -24.84 19.99 3.67
N GLU A 137 -23.99 20.24 4.66
CA GLU A 137 -22.70 20.89 4.46
C GLU A 137 -21.56 19.87 4.29
N CYS A 138 -21.79 18.58 4.53
CA CYS A 138 -20.73 17.57 4.43
C CYS A 138 -20.66 16.90 3.07
N ALA A 139 -19.53 17.06 2.40
CA ALA A 139 -19.28 16.45 1.09
C ALA A 139 -18.68 15.04 1.20
N LEU A 140 -17.80 14.82 2.18
CA LEU A 140 -16.97 13.62 2.25
C LEU A 140 -16.53 13.34 3.68
N PHE A 141 -16.49 12.08 4.10
CA PHE A 141 -15.80 11.58 5.27
C PHE A 141 -14.89 10.42 4.84
N VAL A 142 -13.64 10.41 5.31
CA VAL A 142 -12.63 9.39 4.99
C VAL A 142 -11.97 8.91 6.27
N ASP A 143 -11.96 7.60 6.42
CA ASP A 143 -11.35 6.85 7.53
C ASP A 143 -10.97 5.46 7.02
N ALA A 144 -10.21 5.45 5.93
CA ALA A 144 -9.97 4.30 5.07
C ALA A 144 -9.06 3.24 5.69
N SER A 145 -8.18 3.64 6.61
CA SER A 145 -7.14 2.77 7.08
C SER A 145 -6.85 2.96 8.57
N SER A 146 -6.55 1.86 9.26
CA SER A 146 -5.78 1.92 10.52
C SER A 146 -4.31 2.36 10.32
N GLY A 147 -4.01 2.89 9.13
CA GLY A 147 -2.67 3.21 8.65
C GLY A 147 -2.31 4.67 8.88
N SER A 148 -1.21 5.06 8.25
CA SER A 148 -0.65 6.41 8.36
C SER A 148 -1.13 7.37 7.26
N ARG A 149 -2.07 6.95 6.40
CA ARG A 149 -2.41 7.69 5.19
C ARG A 149 -3.87 7.54 4.78
N GLU A 150 -4.55 8.67 4.69
CA GLU A 150 -5.91 8.78 4.19
C GLU A 150 -5.97 9.54 2.86
N VAL A 151 -6.78 9.08 1.91
CA VAL A 151 -6.95 9.72 0.61
C VAL A 151 -8.42 9.79 0.22
N GLY A 152 -8.91 11.01 0.00
CA GLY A 152 -10.30 11.30 -0.33
C GLY A 152 -10.45 12.13 -1.58
N ARG A 153 -11.61 12.02 -2.23
CA ARG A 153 -11.96 12.78 -3.43
C ARG A 153 -13.28 13.50 -3.22
N PHE A 154 -13.32 14.79 -3.50
CA PHE A 154 -14.56 15.57 -3.49
C PHE A 154 -14.66 16.45 -4.74
N VAL A 155 -15.88 16.73 -5.18
CA VAL A 155 -16.14 17.72 -6.24
C VAL A 155 -16.47 19.03 -5.56
N ALA A 156 -15.72 20.09 -5.87
CA ALA A 156 -15.97 21.39 -5.24
C ALA A 156 -17.35 21.94 -5.65
N GLU A 157 -18.15 22.38 -4.68
CA GLU A 157 -19.45 23.03 -4.94
C GLU A 157 -19.32 24.54 -5.15
N GLY A 158 -18.24 25.13 -4.63
CA GLY A 158 -17.99 26.56 -4.65
C GLY A 158 -16.50 26.87 -4.58
N PRO A 159 -16.13 28.15 -4.36
CA PRO A 159 -14.74 28.59 -4.35
C PRO A 159 -13.98 28.24 -3.06
N THR A 160 -14.68 27.72 -2.05
CA THR A 160 -14.14 27.40 -0.73
C THR A 160 -14.66 26.07 -0.22
N ALA A 161 -13.83 25.36 0.53
CA ALA A 161 -14.20 24.20 1.33
C ALA A 161 -13.34 24.19 2.60
N TYR A 162 -13.68 23.32 3.54
CA TYR A 162 -12.94 23.09 4.77
C TYR A 162 -12.62 21.60 4.87
N VAL A 163 -11.37 21.30 5.19
CA VAL A 163 -10.97 19.95 5.60
C VAL A 163 -10.82 19.99 7.11
N VAL A 164 -11.56 19.14 7.81
CA VAL A 164 -11.40 18.93 9.24
C VAL A 164 -10.66 17.62 9.43
N VAL A 165 -9.48 17.69 10.07
CA VAL A 165 -8.72 16.52 10.49
C VAL A 165 -9.11 16.19 11.91
N ASP A 166 -9.43 14.93 12.15
CA ASP A 166 -10.06 14.42 13.37
C ASP A 166 -9.57 12.97 13.61
N TYR A 167 -10.12 12.27 14.58
CA TYR A 167 -9.90 10.83 14.81
C TYR A 167 -11.18 10.13 15.27
N TYR A 168 -11.16 8.80 15.15
CA TYR A 168 -12.31 7.99 15.51
C TYR A 168 -12.49 7.93 17.04
N ALA A 169 -13.68 8.28 17.54
CA ALA A 169 -13.95 8.49 18.97
C ALA A 169 -13.53 7.33 19.90
N SER A 170 -13.65 6.10 19.42
CA SER A 170 -13.28 4.90 20.20
C SER A 170 -11.76 4.63 20.27
N HIS A 171 -10.95 5.33 19.49
CA HIS A 171 -9.51 5.12 19.35
C HIS A 171 -8.75 6.46 19.33
N ALA A 172 -8.48 7.03 20.50
CA ALA A 172 -7.66 8.24 20.59
C ALA A 172 -6.23 8.00 20.05
N PRO A 173 -5.71 8.86 19.16
CA PRO A 173 -4.41 8.66 18.54
C PRO A 173 -3.28 8.90 19.54
N GLN A 174 -2.16 8.19 19.36
CA GLN A 174 -0.96 8.44 20.16
C GLN A 174 -0.29 9.77 19.81
N SER A 175 -0.53 10.26 18.59
CA SER A 175 -0.06 11.54 18.11
C SER A 175 -1.11 12.18 17.22
N GLY A 176 -1.44 13.44 17.48
CA GLY A 176 -2.29 14.24 16.59
C GLY A 176 -1.53 14.88 15.43
N ALA A 177 -0.23 14.61 15.24
CA ALA A 177 0.56 15.26 14.21
C ALA A 177 0.19 14.79 12.80
N PHE A 178 0.16 15.69 11.82
CA PHE A 178 -0.18 15.32 10.45
C PHE A 178 0.45 16.24 9.40
N THR A 179 0.46 15.75 8.16
CA THR A 179 0.64 16.51 6.93
C THR A 179 -0.61 16.38 6.07
N LEU A 180 -1.11 17.48 5.52
CA LEU A 180 -2.31 17.53 4.69
C LEU A 180 -2.00 18.23 3.36
N ASP A 181 -2.28 17.54 2.26
CA ASP A 181 -2.22 18.08 0.90
C ASP A 181 -3.62 18.15 0.27
N VAL A 182 -3.95 19.27 -0.38
CA VAL A 182 -5.17 19.40 -1.20
C VAL A 182 -4.84 19.94 -2.57
N TYR A 183 -5.27 19.25 -3.63
CA TYR A 183 -4.92 19.60 -5.00
C TYR A 183 -5.98 19.12 -6.02
N PRO A 184 -6.06 19.76 -7.21
CA PRO A 184 -6.92 19.27 -8.29
C PRO A 184 -6.54 17.86 -8.71
N GLU A 185 -7.52 17.00 -8.95
CA GLU A 185 -7.29 15.65 -9.46
C GLU A 185 -6.80 15.71 -10.92
N ALA A 186 -5.63 15.14 -11.18
CA ALA A 186 -5.01 15.09 -12.51
C ALA A 186 -5.29 13.75 -13.24
N CYS A 187 -5.56 12.68 -12.50
CA CYS A 187 -5.82 11.36 -13.05
C CYS A 187 -6.76 10.54 -12.14
N THR A 188 -7.44 9.58 -12.72
CA THR A 188 -8.21 8.53 -12.05
C THR A 188 -7.69 7.13 -12.39
N ALA A 189 -6.86 7.00 -13.43
CA ALA A 189 -6.19 5.77 -13.82
C ALA A 189 -4.84 6.05 -14.50
N SER A 190 -3.89 5.11 -14.40
CA SER A 190 -2.55 5.23 -15.00
C SER A 190 -2.57 5.42 -16.52
N ALA A 191 -3.63 5.02 -17.21
CA ALA A 191 -3.80 5.25 -18.65
C ALA A 191 -3.91 6.74 -19.05
N GLN A 192 -4.19 7.64 -18.11
CA GLN A 192 -4.18 9.10 -18.34
C GLN A 192 -2.81 9.74 -18.11
N CYS A 193 -1.89 8.98 -17.55
CA CYS A 193 -0.54 9.40 -17.23
C CYS A 193 0.43 9.00 -18.36
N GLY A 194 1.64 9.56 -18.36
CA GLY A 194 2.60 9.31 -19.44
C GLY A 194 3.94 10.00 -19.21
N GLY A 195 4.90 9.74 -20.12
CA GLY A 195 6.26 10.25 -19.98
C GLY A 195 6.95 9.71 -18.72
N GLY A 196 7.64 10.58 -17.98
CA GLY A 196 8.32 10.22 -16.73
C GLY A 196 7.40 10.07 -15.51
N THR A 197 6.08 10.16 -15.68
CA THR A 197 5.10 9.93 -14.60
C THR A 197 3.98 9.03 -15.11
N PRO A 198 4.19 7.72 -15.28
CA PRO A 198 3.21 6.82 -15.90
C PRO A 198 2.14 6.29 -14.94
N VAL A 199 2.30 6.46 -13.62
CA VAL A 199 1.41 5.85 -12.62
C VAL A 199 0.43 6.87 -12.06
N CYS A 200 -0.85 6.54 -11.97
CA CYS A 200 -1.81 7.37 -11.23
C CYS A 200 -1.86 6.95 -9.76
N SER A 201 -1.42 7.82 -8.85
CA SER A 201 -1.45 7.59 -7.40
C SER A 201 -2.05 8.79 -6.69
N ALA A 202 -3.07 8.54 -5.86
CA ALA A 202 -3.82 9.59 -5.16
C ALA A 202 -4.22 10.76 -6.09
N GLY A 203 -4.64 10.45 -7.32
CA GLY A 203 -5.06 11.46 -8.31
C GLY A 203 -3.94 12.35 -8.88
N ARG A 204 -2.67 12.02 -8.67
CA ARG A 204 -1.53 12.61 -9.38
C ARG A 204 -0.86 11.57 -10.28
N CYS A 205 -0.36 12.02 -11.42
CA CYS A 205 0.61 11.23 -12.17
C CYS A 205 1.96 11.32 -11.47
N VAL A 206 2.47 10.17 -11.05
CA VAL A 206 3.76 10.00 -10.38
C VAL A 206 4.65 9.05 -11.17
N GLU A 207 5.95 9.05 -10.87
CA GLU A 207 6.90 8.18 -11.56
C GLU A 207 6.71 6.72 -11.17
N CYS A 208 6.47 6.45 -9.88
CA CYS A 208 6.30 5.10 -9.37
C CYS A 208 5.44 5.07 -8.10
N THR A 209 4.83 3.92 -7.85
CA THR A 209 4.23 3.51 -6.57
C THR A 209 4.85 2.23 -6.02
N SER A 210 5.54 1.48 -6.89
CA SER A 210 6.34 0.31 -6.58
C SER A 210 7.60 0.31 -7.44
N SER A 211 8.63 -0.45 -7.07
CA SER A 211 9.84 -0.58 -7.90
C SER A 211 9.56 -1.21 -9.28
N PHE A 212 8.42 -1.89 -9.47
CA PHE A 212 7.97 -2.42 -10.77
C PHE A 212 7.53 -1.35 -11.75
N ASP A 213 7.23 -0.14 -11.28
CA ASP A 213 6.91 1.00 -12.14
C ASP A 213 8.18 1.65 -12.71
N CYS A 214 9.34 1.38 -12.11
CA CYS A 214 10.63 1.90 -12.56
C CYS A 214 11.13 1.11 -13.77
N ALA A 215 11.57 1.83 -14.81
CA ALA A 215 11.98 1.24 -16.09
C ALA A 215 13.49 1.32 -16.35
N SER A 216 14.26 2.02 -15.51
CA SER A 216 15.70 2.21 -15.69
C SER A 216 16.51 1.45 -14.64
N ALA A 217 17.49 0.67 -15.09
CA ALA A 217 18.47 0.03 -14.19
C ALA A 217 19.32 1.05 -13.40
N SER A 218 19.43 2.31 -13.85
CA SER A 218 20.10 3.36 -13.07
C SER A 218 19.25 3.93 -11.94
N ALA A 219 17.95 3.63 -11.93
CA ALA A 219 16.98 4.06 -10.94
C ALA A 219 15.93 2.95 -10.73
N PRO A 220 16.34 1.75 -10.26
CA PRO A 220 15.52 0.55 -10.30
C PRO A 220 14.49 0.50 -9.17
N ARG A 221 14.63 1.35 -8.15
CA ARG A 221 13.83 1.34 -6.93
C ARG A 221 12.87 2.52 -6.89
N CYS A 222 11.66 2.30 -6.37
CA CYS A 222 10.74 3.38 -6.06
C CYS A 222 10.98 3.94 -4.65
N ASP A 223 11.21 5.25 -4.54
CA ASP A 223 10.97 5.97 -3.28
C ASP A 223 9.48 6.22 -3.17
N VAL A 224 8.76 5.41 -2.38
CA VAL A 224 7.29 5.49 -2.23
C VAL A 224 6.81 6.73 -1.47
N VAL A 225 7.72 7.46 -0.80
CA VAL A 225 7.39 8.73 -0.14
C VAL A 225 7.44 9.85 -1.17
N ALA A 226 8.52 9.92 -1.95
CA ALA A 226 8.67 10.90 -3.02
C ALA A 226 7.87 10.56 -4.30
N ASN A 227 7.47 9.30 -4.45
CA ASN A 227 6.91 8.69 -5.67
C ASN A 227 7.81 8.91 -6.90
N THR A 228 9.12 8.75 -6.71
CA THR A 228 10.17 8.91 -7.74
C THR A 228 11.05 7.68 -7.82
N CYS A 229 11.49 7.32 -9.02
CA CYS A 229 12.46 6.27 -9.21
C CYS A 229 13.86 6.79 -8.84
N VAL A 230 14.56 6.03 -8.02
CA VAL A 230 15.85 6.41 -7.45
C VAL A 230 16.86 5.29 -7.67
N ALA A 231 18.15 5.64 -7.67
CA ALA A 231 19.23 4.66 -7.69
C ALA A 231 19.09 3.67 -6.51
N GLY A 232 19.56 2.44 -6.71
CA GLY A 232 19.65 1.42 -5.66
C GLY A 232 20.51 1.85 -4.46
N MET A 233 20.57 0.99 -3.47
CA MET A 233 21.36 1.12 -2.27
C MET A 233 22.80 0.67 -2.58
N ASP A 234 23.77 1.37 -2.05
CA ASP A 234 25.20 1.04 -2.18
C ASP A 234 25.86 1.37 -0.84
N LEU A 235 25.36 0.71 0.22
CA LEU A 235 25.84 0.90 1.59
C LEU A 235 26.58 -0.32 2.13
N CYS A 236 26.62 -1.43 1.39
CA CYS A 236 27.41 -2.59 1.77
C CYS A 236 28.89 -2.30 1.51
N SER A 237 29.74 -2.56 2.51
CA SER A 237 31.14 -2.12 2.46
C SER A 237 32.00 -2.79 1.38
N THR A 238 31.52 -3.91 0.83
CA THR A 238 32.09 -4.63 -0.32
C THR A 238 30.97 -5.30 -1.10
N ASP A 239 30.01 -4.50 -1.57
CA ASP A 239 28.96 -5.00 -2.45
C ASP A 239 29.52 -5.48 -3.79
N ASP A 240 28.74 -6.26 -4.53
CA ASP A 240 29.17 -6.77 -5.84
C ASP A 240 29.15 -5.70 -6.96
N ASP A 241 29.66 -6.06 -8.15
CA ASP A 241 29.81 -5.12 -9.27
C ASP A 241 28.44 -4.75 -9.93
N THR A 242 27.34 -5.38 -9.51
CA THR A 242 25.99 -5.12 -10.04
C THR A 242 25.25 -4.01 -9.30
N GLU A 243 25.66 -3.69 -8.08
CA GLU A 243 25.06 -2.59 -7.32
C GLU A 243 25.50 -1.20 -7.83
N PRO A 244 24.64 -0.16 -7.70
CA PRO A 244 23.29 -0.15 -7.12
C PRO A 244 22.17 -0.57 -8.11
N ALA A 245 22.49 -1.31 -9.19
CA ALA A 245 21.59 -1.41 -10.33
C ALA A 245 20.56 -2.54 -10.20
N ASN A 246 20.86 -3.62 -9.50
CA ASN A 246 19.99 -4.79 -9.31
C ASN A 246 19.06 -4.68 -8.11
N ASP A 247 19.01 -3.53 -7.46
CA ASP A 247 18.22 -3.23 -6.27
C ASP A 247 16.70 -3.02 -6.55
N GLY A 248 16.25 -3.51 -7.71
CA GLY A 248 14.89 -3.44 -8.22
C GLY A 248 14.73 -4.13 -9.58
N PRO A 249 13.48 -4.40 -10.01
CA PRO A 249 13.19 -5.24 -11.17
C PRO A 249 13.76 -4.67 -12.48
N ALA A 250 13.88 -3.34 -12.60
CA ALA A 250 14.38 -2.67 -13.80
C ALA A 250 15.84 -2.99 -14.13
N GLY A 251 16.65 -3.31 -13.11
CA GLY A 251 18.04 -3.74 -13.28
C GLY A 251 18.29 -5.17 -12.85
N ALA A 252 17.23 -5.97 -12.73
CA ALA A 252 17.32 -7.37 -12.35
C ALA A 252 18.27 -8.15 -13.27
N VAL A 253 19.22 -8.88 -12.66
CA VAL A 253 20.24 -9.64 -13.40
C VAL A 253 19.59 -10.86 -14.09
N PRO A 254 19.72 -11.03 -15.42
CA PRO A 254 19.10 -12.17 -16.10
C PRO A 254 19.76 -13.51 -15.72
N LEU A 255 18.95 -14.44 -15.25
CA LEU A 255 19.33 -15.82 -14.97
C LEU A 255 19.22 -16.66 -16.26
N VAL A 256 20.34 -16.86 -16.94
CA VAL A 256 20.40 -17.51 -18.26
C VAL A 256 20.53 -19.03 -18.11
N ILE A 257 19.49 -19.75 -18.49
CA ILE A 257 19.46 -21.22 -18.52
C ILE A 257 20.35 -21.79 -19.64
N ASP A 258 21.19 -22.77 -19.31
CA ASP A 258 22.03 -23.50 -20.25
C ASP A 258 21.25 -24.58 -21.03
N GLY A 259 21.95 -25.29 -21.93
CA GLY A 259 21.33 -26.36 -22.74
C GLY A 259 20.83 -27.58 -21.94
N ASN A 260 21.18 -27.68 -20.66
CA ASN A 260 20.76 -28.74 -19.74
C ASN A 260 19.68 -28.27 -18.76
N GLY A 261 19.17 -27.04 -18.90
CA GLY A 261 18.17 -26.50 -17.99
C GLY A 261 18.74 -25.82 -16.74
N ASN A 262 20.05 -25.68 -16.58
CA ASN A 262 20.66 -25.13 -15.37
C ASN A 262 21.06 -23.66 -15.53
N ALA A 263 20.96 -22.89 -14.45
CA ALA A 263 21.61 -21.59 -14.31
C ALA A 263 22.13 -21.40 -12.88
N GLY A 264 23.13 -20.55 -12.73
CA GLY A 264 23.69 -20.22 -11.43
C GLY A 264 24.39 -18.87 -11.44
N VAL A 265 24.22 -18.13 -10.36
CA VAL A 265 24.83 -16.82 -10.11
C VAL A 265 25.26 -16.74 -8.65
N SER A 266 26.27 -15.93 -8.38
CA SER A 266 26.68 -15.58 -7.03
C SER A 266 26.50 -14.08 -6.87
N GLY A 267 26.10 -13.66 -5.68
CA GLY A 267 25.95 -12.26 -5.33
C GLY A 267 26.38 -12.03 -3.89
N VAL A 268 26.33 -10.77 -3.50
CA VAL A 268 26.63 -10.31 -2.15
C VAL A 268 25.50 -9.38 -1.73
N ILE A 269 25.06 -9.49 -0.48
CA ILE A 269 23.97 -8.67 0.06
C ILE A 269 24.31 -8.24 1.49
N CYS A 270 23.80 -7.10 1.95
CA CYS A 270 23.76 -6.74 3.36
C CYS A 270 22.33 -6.44 3.83
N SER A 271 22.13 -5.78 4.97
CA SER A 271 20.77 -5.45 5.46
C SER A 271 20.62 -3.99 5.83
N LEU A 272 21.49 -3.13 5.27
CA LEU A 272 21.46 -1.70 5.50
C LEU A 272 21.35 -0.93 4.17
N PRO A 273 20.28 -0.16 3.96
CA PRO A 273 19.06 -0.14 4.76
C PRO A 273 18.31 -1.48 4.66
N ARG A 274 17.35 -1.75 5.54
CA ARG A 274 16.53 -2.99 5.50
C ARG A 274 15.73 -3.17 4.20
N SER A 275 15.67 -2.15 3.35
CA SER A 275 15.00 -2.18 2.06
C SER A 275 15.92 -2.56 0.90
N GLU A 276 17.22 -2.79 1.15
CA GLU A 276 18.14 -3.36 0.17
C GLU A 276 17.66 -4.78 -0.20
N ALA A 277 17.80 -5.12 -1.49
CA ALA A 277 17.41 -6.43 -2.02
C ALA A 277 17.95 -6.67 -3.42
N ASP A 278 18.47 -7.85 -3.69
CA ASP A 278 18.94 -8.22 -5.02
C ASP A 278 17.83 -8.78 -5.89
N TYR A 279 17.71 -8.25 -7.11
CA TYR A 279 16.79 -8.77 -8.11
C TYR A 279 17.50 -9.55 -9.22
N PHE A 280 16.93 -10.70 -9.55
CA PHE A 280 17.24 -11.48 -10.73
C PHE A 280 15.99 -11.66 -11.58
N SER A 281 16.13 -12.00 -12.86
CA SER A 281 14.99 -12.28 -13.73
C SER A 281 15.17 -13.56 -14.52
N PHE A 282 14.06 -14.26 -14.79
CA PHE A 282 14.05 -15.37 -15.74
C PHE A 282 12.81 -15.28 -16.63
N HIS A 283 12.88 -15.91 -17.80
CA HIS A 283 11.82 -15.85 -18.79
C HIS A 283 11.22 -17.24 -19.03
N VAL A 284 9.90 -17.34 -18.86
CA VAL A 284 9.14 -18.55 -19.14
C VAL A 284 8.70 -18.50 -20.60
N THR A 285 9.37 -19.30 -21.44
CA THR A 285 9.10 -19.39 -22.89
C THR A 285 8.23 -20.58 -23.28
N SER A 286 7.91 -21.47 -22.34
CA SER A 286 7.14 -22.68 -22.61
C SER A 286 6.23 -22.98 -21.43
N LEU A 287 4.97 -23.32 -21.74
CA LEU A 287 3.98 -23.67 -20.74
C LEU A 287 4.24 -25.06 -20.17
N GLY A 288 3.95 -25.25 -18.89
CA GLY A 288 4.10 -26.53 -18.21
C GLY A 288 5.51 -26.85 -17.71
N ASP A 289 6.47 -25.98 -17.97
CA ASP A 289 7.79 -26.11 -17.37
C ASP A 289 7.72 -26.03 -15.85
N VAL A 290 8.64 -26.73 -15.20
CA VAL A 290 8.89 -26.66 -13.77
C VAL A 290 10.21 -25.95 -13.54
N TRP A 291 10.21 -25.01 -12.60
CA TRP A 291 11.39 -24.26 -12.18
C TRP A 291 11.69 -24.60 -10.73
N ASP A 292 12.82 -25.26 -10.51
CA ASP A 292 13.36 -25.50 -9.18
C ASP A 292 14.45 -24.44 -8.91
N LEU A 293 14.26 -23.60 -7.91
CA LEU A 293 15.18 -22.54 -7.49
C LEU A 293 15.80 -22.92 -6.14
N SER A 294 17.07 -22.55 -5.93
CA SER A 294 17.70 -22.69 -4.61
C SER A 294 18.69 -21.55 -4.35
N LEU A 295 18.58 -20.97 -3.15
CA LEU A 295 19.44 -19.93 -2.63
C LEU A 295 20.22 -20.49 -1.43
N SER A 296 21.55 -20.39 -1.48
CA SER A 296 22.44 -20.92 -0.46
C SER A 296 23.47 -19.87 -0.02
N TRP A 297 23.82 -19.85 1.25
CA TRP A 297 24.82 -18.94 1.82
C TRP A 297 25.57 -19.65 2.95
N LEU A 298 26.49 -18.97 3.63
CA LEU A 298 27.22 -19.53 4.76
C LEU A 298 26.94 -18.74 6.04
N GLY A 299 26.82 -19.44 7.17
CA GLY A 299 26.62 -18.82 8.47
C GLY A 299 25.15 -18.76 8.89
N ALA A 300 24.83 -17.82 9.79
CA ALA A 300 23.54 -17.75 10.48
C ALA A 300 22.70 -16.53 10.09
N ARG A 301 23.05 -15.85 8.98
CA ARG A 301 22.18 -14.82 8.39
C ARG A 301 20.92 -15.48 7.85
N ASP A 302 19.86 -14.70 7.75
CA ASP A 302 18.55 -15.12 7.31
C ASP A 302 18.27 -14.47 5.95
N LEU A 303 18.48 -15.22 4.86
CA LEU A 303 18.24 -14.71 3.52
C LEU A 303 16.94 -15.30 2.99
N ASP A 304 16.05 -14.42 2.55
CA ASP A 304 14.75 -14.77 2.01
C ASP A 304 14.80 -14.91 0.49
N LEU A 305 14.03 -15.85 -0.04
CA LEU A 305 13.84 -16.06 -1.47
C LEU A 305 12.37 -15.88 -1.84
N GLU A 306 12.10 -14.90 -2.69
CA GLU A 306 10.76 -14.60 -3.22
C GLU A 306 10.78 -14.59 -4.75
N VAL A 307 9.69 -15.04 -5.37
CA VAL A 307 9.48 -14.91 -6.82
C VAL A 307 8.21 -14.14 -7.09
N LEU A 308 8.35 -13.12 -7.93
CA LEU A 308 7.33 -12.14 -8.27
C LEU A 308 6.95 -12.25 -9.75
N ASP A 309 5.68 -12.04 -10.08
CA ASP A 309 5.22 -11.85 -11.45
C ASP A 309 5.59 -10.45 -11.99
N SER A 310 5.19 -10.14 -13.22
CA SER A 310 5.52 -8.85 -13.85
C SER A 310 4.83 -7.62 -13.22
N ARG A 311 3.89 -7.83 -12.30
CA ARG A 311 3.19 -6.78 -11.54
C ARG A 311 3.75 -6.64 -10.12
N GLY A 312 4.74 -7.45 -9.76
CA GLY A 312 5.27 -7.50 -8.40
C GLY A 312 4.43 -8.34 -7.44
N GLU A 313 3.52 -9.16 -7.95
CA GLU A 313 2.73 -10.07 -7.10
C GLU A 313 3.53 -11.34 -6.81
N PRO A 314 3.61 -11.79 -5.54
CA PRO A 314 4.32 -13.00 -5.19
C PRO A 314 3.63 -14.25 -5.75
N ILE A 315 4.43 -15.14 -6.34
CA ILE A 315 4.01 -16.44 -6.84
C ILE A 315 4.68 -17.62 -6.13
N GLY A 316 5.71 -17.35 -5.33
CA GLY A 316 6.31 -18.29 -4.39
C GLY A 316 7.26 -17.61 -3.41
N LEU A 317 7.41 -18.21 -2.23
CA LEU A 317 8.16 -17.67 -1.09
C LEU A 317 8.91 -18.78 -0.35
N SER A 318 10.07 -18.47 0.23
CA SER A 318 10.88 -19.35 1.07
C SER A 318 11.72 -18.47 2.02
N PHE A 319 11.48 -18.53 3.34
CA PHE A 319 12.02 -17.56 4.33
C PHE A 319 12.68 -18.20 5.57
N TRP A 320 12.72 -19.53 5.68
CA TRP A 320 13.21 -20.19 6.90
C TRP A 320 14.03 -21.45 6.62
N GLU A 321 14.43 -21.67 5.37
CA GLU A 321 15.26 -22.82 4.99
C GLU A 321 16.70 -22.40 4.72
N HIS A 322 17.63 -23.29 5.05
CA HIS A 322 19.03 -23.12 4.67
C HIS A 322 19.50 -24.42 4.00
N PRO A 323 19.55 -24.50 2.66
CA PRO A 323 19.23 -23.44 1.69
C PRO A 323 17.75 -23.14 1.56
N GLU A 324 17.39 -21.92 1.16
CA GLU A 324 16.06 -21.64 0.62
C GLU A 324 15.87 -22.39 -0.69
N ALA A 325 14.69 -22.96 -0.90
CA ALA A 325 14.37 -23.72 -2.09
C ALA A 325 12.93 -23.47 -2.52
N MET A 326 12.68 -23.39 -3.82
CA MET A 326 11.35 -23.16 -4.33
C MET A 326 11.10 -23.99 -5.58
N ARG A 327 9.89 -24.53 -5.70
CA ARG A 327 9.44 -25.22 -6.90
C ARG A 327 8.22 -24.50 -7.44
N LEU A 328 8.30 -24.05 -8.68
CA LEU A 328 7.22 -23.36 -9.39
C LEU A 328 6.80 -24.20 -10.58
N THR A 329 5.50 -24.43 -10.72
CA THR A 329 4.91 -25.30 -11.75
C THR A 329 3.91 -24.52 -12.60
N TYR A 330 3.82 -24.84 -13.90
CA TYR A 330 2.76 -24.33 -14.77
C TYR A 330 2.67 -22.78 -14.81
N LEU A 331 3.81 -22.11 -14.83
CA LEU A 331 3.83 -20.65 -14.95
C LEU A 331 3.29 -20.20 -16.32
N PRO A 332 2.50 -19.12 -16.37
CA PRO A 332 2.23 -18.40 -17.62
C PRO A 332 3.51 -17.98 -18.35
N LEU A 333 3.40 -17.76 -19.66
CA LEU A 333 4.51 -17.17 -20.42
C LEU A 333 4.76 -15.74 -19.94
N GLY A 334 6.02 -15.38 -19.71
CA GLY A 334 6.34 -14.05 -19.23
C GLY A 334 7.70 -13.97 -18.53
N THR A 335 8.03 -12.78 -18.07
CA THR A 335 9.20 -12.52 -17.23
C THR A 335 8.78 -12.55 -15.77
N TYR A 336 9.60 -13.22 -14.97
CA TYR A 336 9.47 -13.32 -13.53
C TYR A 336 10.72 -12.77 -12.88
N TYR A 337 10.55 -12.29 -11.65
CA TYR A 337 11.63 -11.66 -10.89
C TYR A 337 11.85 -12.45 -9.62
N ILE A 338 13.11 -12.74 -9.32
CA ILE A 338 13.54 -13.35 -8.07
C ILE A 338 14.04 -12.19 -7.21
N ARG A 339 13.52 -12.07 -6.00
CA ARG A 339 13.96 -11.10 -5.00
C ARG A 339 14.66 -11.85 -3.87
N ILE A 340 15.88 -11.43 -3.56
CA ILE A 340 16.64 -11.90 -2.41
C ILE A 340 16.75 -10.74 -1.42
N ALA A 341 16.49 -11.00 -0.14
CA ALA A 341 16.60 -9.98 0.90
C ALA A 341 17.20 -10.58 2.17
N ASP A 342 17.93 -9.77 2.94
CA ASP A 342 18.42 -10.18 4.27
C ASP A 342 17.48 -9.71 5.38
N PHE A 343 16.84 -10.66 6.07
CA PHE A 343 15.92 -10.39 7.18
C PHE A 343 16.63 -10.30 8.55
N SER A 344 17.96 -10.37 8.56
CA SER A 344 18.77 -10.26 9.77
C SER A 344 18.73 -8.85 10.42
N ALA A 345 19.40 -8.72 11.57
CA ALA A 345 19.67 -7.41 12.15
C ALA A 345 20.49 -6.55 11.17
N ALA A 346 20.06 -5.29 10.99
CA ALA A 346 20.64 -4.38 10.00
C ALA A 346 22.16 -4.24 10.19
N THR A 347 22.91 -4.57 9.14
CA THR A 347 24.37 -4.50 9.13
C THR A 347 24.88 -4.10 7.76
N THR A 348 26.05 -3.44 7.73
CA THR A 348 26.82 -3.15 6.51
C THR A 348 27.78 -4.29 6.15
N ASP A 349 27.85 -5.32 6.99
CA ASP A 349 28.70 -6.49 6.76
C ASP A 349 28.04 -7.38 5.70
N PRO A 350 28.66 -7.51 4.52
CA PRO A 350 28.07 -8.28 3.43
C PRO A 350 28.12 -9.77 3.71
N ILE A 351 27.16 -10.50 3.14
CA ILE A 351 27.16 -11.95 3.06
C ILE A 351 27.05 -12.38 1.60
N GLY A 352 27.95 -13.27 1.17
CA GLY A 352 27.89 -13.89 -0.15
C GLY A 352 26.88 -15.03 -0.19
N TYR A 353 26.19 -15.16 -1.32
CA TYR A 353 25.26 -16.25 -1.58
C TYR A 353 25.43 -16.81 -3.00
N ALA A 354 24.80 -17.96 -3.24
CA ALA A 354 24.67 -18.56 -4.56
C ALA A 354 23.19 -18.90 -4.84
N LEU A 355 22.67 -18.33 -5.93
CA LEU A 355 21.36 -18.62 -6.47
C LEU A 355 21.51 -19.58 -7.66
N THR A 356 20.73 -20.65 -7.66
CA THR A 356 20.68 -21.63 -8.75
C THR A 356 19.26 -21.85 -9.21
N ALA A 357 19.11 -22.18 -10.50
CA ALA A 357 17.85 -22.58 -11.09
C ALA A 357 18.04 -23.83 -11.94
N HIS A 358 17.04 -24.71 -11.92
CA HIS A 358 16.91 -25.84 -12.80
C HIS A 358 15.51 -25.86 -13.42
N ARG A 359 15.46 -25.70 -14.75
CA ARG A 359 14.25 -25.78 -15.56
C ARG A 359 14.08 -27.19 -16.11
N THR A 360 12.98 -27.84 -15.73
CA THR A 360 12.55 -29.11 -16.30
C THR A 360 11.40 -28.88 -17.28
N ALA A 361 11.57 -29.30 -18.54
CA ALA A 361 10.49 -29.22 -19.52
C ALA A 361 9.32 -30.13 -19.13
N GLY A 362 8.09 -29.62 -19.26
CA GLY A 362 6.88 -30.34 -18.87
C GLY A 362 5.70 -30.11 -19.82
N SER A 363 4.60 -30.81 -19.55
CA SER A 363 3.31 -30.54 -20.18
C SER A 363 2.55 -29.52 -19.36
N GLY A 364 1.75 -28.67 -20.02
CA GLY A 364 0.84 -27.76 -19.35
C GLY A 364 -0.10 -28.48 -18.38
N CYS A 365 -0.63 -27.74 -17.40
CA CYS A 365 -1.65 -28.27 -16.50
C CYS A 365 -2.90 -28.68 -17.30
N THR A 366 -3.73 -29.51 -16.69
CA THR A 366 -5.00 -29.99 -17.25
C THR A 366 -6.19 -29.73 -16.33
N SER A 367 -5.93 -29.43 -15.06
CA SER A 367 -6.96 -29.21 -14.05
C SER A 367 -6.49 -28.25 -12.96
N ARG A 368 -7.44 -27.71 -12.19
CA ARG A 368 -7.16 -26.94 -10.97
C ARG A 368 -6.37 -27.76 -9.94
N SER A 369 -6.58 -29.07 -9.88
CA SER A 369 -5.82 -29.96 -8.99
C SER A 369 -4.34 -29.96 -9.32
N ASP A 370 -3.95 -29.82 -10.59
CA ASP A 370 -2.54 -29.69 -10.97
C ASP A 370 -1.94 -28.39 -10.41
N CYS A 371 -2.71 -27.30 -10.42
CA CYS A 371 -2.31 -26.00 -9.86
C CYS A 371 -2.18 -26.00 -8.34
N ALA A 372 -2.93 -26.84 -7.65
CA ALA A 372 -2.86 -27.01 -6.19
C ALA A 372 -1.88 -28.11 -5.75
N ALA A 373 -1.26 -28.83 -6.69
CA ALA A 373 -0.41 -29.99 -6.37
C ALA A 373 0.95 -29.58 -5.76
N GLU A 374 1.51 -28.45 -6.20
CA GLU A 374 2.71 -27.88 -5.60
C GLU A 374 2.29 -26.81 -4.57
N PHE A 375 2.53 -27.12 -3.30
CA PHE A 375 2.08 -26.32 -2.16
C PHE A 375 3.19 -26.13 -1.13
N ARG A 376 4.44 -26.50 -1.41
CA ARG A 376 5.50 -26.34 -0.41
C ARG A 376 5.85 -24.86 -0.24
N ASN A 377 6.19 -24.22 -1.36
CA ASN A 377 6.70 -22.84 -1.44
C ASN A 377 6.06 -22.06 -2.62
N GLN A 378 5.16 -22.68 -3.38
CA GLN A 378 4.36 -22.03 -4.43
C GLN A 378 3.06 -21.49 -3.83
N ILE A 379 2.70 -20.25 -4.18
CA ILE A 379 1.38 -19.69 -3.88
C ILE A 379 0.37 -20.31 -4.84
N TYR A 380 -0.77 -20.74 -4.32
CA TYR A 380 -1.86 -21.26 -5.15
C TYR A 380 -2.40 -20.11 -6.02
N ARG A 381 -2.34 -20.31 -7.34
CA ARG A 381 -2.73 -19.30 -8.33
C ARG A 381 -4.06 -19.61 -8.99
N GLY A 382 -4.92 -20.45 -8.42
CA GLY A 382 -6.24 -20.68 -9.01
C GLY A 382 -6.30 -21.71 -10.15
N ASP A 383 -6.85 -21.30 -11.29
CA ASP A 383 -7.33 -22.21 -12.34
C ASP A 383 -6.28 -22.58 -13.38
N CYS A 384 -6.44 -23.79 -13.94
CA CYS A 384 -5.66 -24.18 -15.11
C CYS A 384 -6.32 -23.62 -16.40
N VAL A 385 -5.66 -22.64 -17.02
CA VAL A 385 -6.09 -22.03 -18.29
C VAL A 385 -5.00 -22.19 -19.33
N ALA A 386 -5.33 -22.85 -20.44
CA ALA A 386 -4.44 -23.07 -21.57
C ALA A 386 -3.08 -23.72 -21.20
N GLY A 387 -3.02 -24.50 -20.12
CA GLY A 387 -1.79 -25.17 -19.67
C GLY A 387 -0.96 -24.39 -18.65
N ALA A 388 -1.43 -23.22 -18.20
CA ALA A 388 -0.84 -22.44 -17.11
C ALA A 388 -1.81 -22.31 -15.93
N CYS A 389 -1.27 -22.15 -14.72
CA CYS A 389 -2.04 -21.79 -13.54
C CYS A 389 -2.13 -20.27 -13.45
N VAL A 390 -3.35 -19.73 -13.59
CA VAL A 390 -3.63 -18.29 -13.64
C VAL A 390 -4.65 -17.91 -12.57
N PRO A 391 -4.52 -16.69 -11.98
CA PRO A 391 -5.43 -16.24 -10.96
C PRO A 391 -6.91 -16.38 -11.35
N ILE A 392 -7.75 -16.70 -10.36
CA ILE A 392 -9.19 -16.71 -10.54
C ILE A 392 -9.64 -15.26 -10.73
N ALA A 393 -10.36 -15.00 -11.82
CA ALA A 393 -10.87 -13.65 -12.13
C ALA A 393 -12.29 -13.49 -11.58
N GLY A 394 -12.47 -13.68 -10.28
CA GLY A 394 -13.79 -13.78 -9.66
C GLY A 394 -14.53 -12.44 -9.58
N ASN A 395 -13.81 -11.32 -9.41
CA ASN A 395 -14.36 -9.95 -9.37
C ASN A 395 -15.60 -9.80 -8.47
N GLY A 396 -15.60 -10.45 -7.30
CA GLY A 396 -16.68 -10.40 -6.32
C GLY A 396 -17.92 -11.19 -6.72
N THR A 397 -17.79 -12.16 -7.63
CA THR A 397 -18.92 -12.94 -8.16
C THR A 397 -18.84 -14.43 -7.86
N VAL A 398 -17.72 -14.91 -7.31
CA VAL A 398 -17.56 -16.32 -6.94
C VAL A 398 -18.48 -16.63 -5.76
N SER A 399 -19.38 -17.57 -5.98
CA SER A 399 -20.37 -18.00 -5.00
C SER A 399 -19.75 -18.83 -3.89
N GLU A 400 -20.45 -18.92 -2.77
CA GLU A 400 -20.03 -19.75 -1.64
C GLU A 400 -19.77 -21.21 -2.03
N GLY A 401 -18.66 -21.76 -1.53
CA GLY A 401 -18.19 -23.13 -1.81
C GLY A 401 -17.46 -23.31 -3.15
N GLN A 402 -17.29 -22.26 -3.95
CA GLN A 402 -16.48 -22.28 -5.17
C GLN A 402 -15.06 -21.81 -4.89
N ALA A 403 -14.09 -22.33 -5.63
CA ALA A 403 -12.68 -21.98 -5.46
C ALA A 403 -12.41 -20.49 -5.67
N CYS A 404 -11.46 -19.98 -4.90
CA CYS A 404 -10.94 -18.62 -4.97
C CYS A 404 -9.43 -18.67 -4.72
N ASP A 405 -8.72 -17.62 -5.12
CA ASP A 405 -7.33 -17.40 -4.74
C ASP A 405 -7.16 -16.12 -3.91
N SER A 406 -8.21 -15.30 -3.83
CA SER A 406 -8.22 -14.02 -3.15
C SER A 406 -9.63 -13.65 -2.69
N VAL A 407 -9.74 -12.81 -1.66
CA VAL A 407 -11.06 -12.32 -1.20
C VAL A 407 -11.79 -11.52 -2.27
N SER A 408 -11.07 -10.87 -3.18
CA SER A 408 -11.62 -10.13 -4.32
C SER A 408 -12.39 -11.01 -5.30
N ASP A 409 -12.25 -12.34 -5.23
CA ASP A 409 -13.08 -13.24 -6.02
C ASP A 409 -14.50 -13.34 -5.50
N CYS A 410 -14.65 -13.25 -4.18
CA CYS A 410 -15.81 -13.75 -3.47
C CYS A 410 -16.97 -12.77 -3.43
N GLY A 411 -18.19 -13.29 -3.56
CA GLY A 411 -19.42 -12.52 -3.37
C GLY A 411 -19.46 -11.77 -2.03
N SER A 412 -20.22 -10.67 -1.99
CA SER A 412 -20.39 -9.86 -0.78
C SER A 412 -20.73 -10.71 0.45
N GLY A 413 -20.00 -10.50 1.54
CA GLY A 413 -20.16 -11.23 2.81
C GLY A 413 -19.48 -12.60 2.86
N LEU A 414 -18.72 -12.95 1.81
CA LEU A 414 -17.85 -14.12 1.78
C LEU A 414 -16.38 -13.71 1.88
N SER A 415 -15.54 -14.66 2.25
CA SER A 415 -14.10 -14.51 2.39
C SER A 415 -13.39 -15.67 1.70
N CYS A 416 -12.22 -15.41 1.13
CA CYS A 416 -11.33 -16.46 0.65
C CYS A 416 -10.22 -16.70 1.69
N PRO A 417 -10.05 -17.92 2.22
CA PRO A 417 -8.98 -18.20 3.17
C PRO A 417 -7.59 -17.88 2.62
N SER A 418 -7.36 -18.17 1.34
CA SER A 418 -6.11 -17.93 0.59
C SER A 418 -4.88 -18.38 1.38
N PHE A 419 -4.95 -19.58 1.95
CA PHE A 419 -3.92 -20.02 2.90
C PHE A 419 -2.60 -20.31 2.19
N PHE A 420 -1.50 -19.76 2.72
CA PHE A 420 -0.18 -20.06 2.19
C PHE A 420 0.18 -21.54 2.35
N PHE A 421 0.59 -22.15 1.24
CA PHE A 421 1.25 -23.46 1.18
C PHE A 421 0.37 -24.63 1.64
N VAL A 422 -0.92 -24.62 1.31
CA VAL A 422 -1.87 -25.65 1.74
C VAL A 422 -2.07 -26.74 0.66
N GLN A 423 -1.94 -27.99 1.07
CA GLN A 423 -2.28 -29.13 0.22
C GLN A 423 -3.77 -29.10 -0.13
N ASP A 424 -4.09 -29.41 -1.38
CA ASP A 424 -5.46 -29.42 -1.90
C ASP A 424 -6.14 -28.03 -1.86
N ALA A 425 -5.36 -26.94 -2.03
CA ALA A 425 -5.86 -25.57 -2.12
C ALA A 425 -7.07 -25.44 -3.07
N ALA A 426 -7.10 -26.20 -4.16
CA ALA A 426 -8.22 -26.29 -5.12
C ALA A 426 -9.60 -26.56 -4.50
N THR A 427 -9.67 -27.21 -3.33
CA THR A 427 -10.92 -27.48 -2.60
C THR A 427 -10.99 -26.80 -1.23
N ARG A 428 -9.91 -26.17 -0.79
CA ARG A 428 -9.79 -25.56 0.54
C ARG A 428 -9.85 -24.04 0.49
N ASP A 429 -9.23 -23.44 -0.52
CA ASP A 429 -9.37 -22.02 -0.81
C ASP A 429 -10.63 -21.84 -1.65
N VAL A 430 -11.75 -21.77 -0.93
CA VAL A 430 -13.09 -21.55 -1.50
C VAL A 430 -13.74 -20.37 -0.79
N CYS A 431 -14.60 -19.64 -1.50
CA CYS A 431 -15.34 -18.53 -0.91
C CYS A 431 -16.28 -19.07 0.17
N THR A 432 -16.14 -18.61 1.40
CA THR A 432 -17.00 -19.02 2.52
C THR A 432 -17.43 -17.86 3.38
N ARG A 433 -18.57 -18.01 4.05
CA ARG A 433 -19.02 -17.04 5.06
C ARG A 433 -18.14 -17.07 6.32
N SER A 434 -18.20 -15.98 7.08
CA SER A 434 -17.75 -15.98 8.46
C SER A 434 -18.60 -16.90 9.34
N CYS A 435 -18.02 -17.42 10.42
CA CYS A 435 -18.68 -18.38 11.31
C CYS A 435 -18.30 -18.15 12.77
N SER A 436 -19.13 -18.69 13.66
CA SER A 436 -18.90 -18.73 15.12
C SER A 436 -18.90 -20.16 15.65
N ALA A 437 -19.55 -21.10 14.94
CA ALA A 437 -19.60 -22.52 15.25
C ALA A 437 -19.74 -23.37 13.97
N ASP A 438 -19.51 -24.69 14.07
CA ASP A 438 -19.62 -25.60 12.91
C ASP A 438 -21.01 -25.65 12.28
N ALA A 439 -22.06 -25.37 13.07
CA ALA A 439 -23.42 -25.31 12.56
C ALA A 439 -23.61 -24.22 11.50
N ASP A 440 -22.82 -23.14 11.56
CA ASP A 440 -22.86 -22.05 10.59
C ASP A 440 -22.36 -22.51 9.20
N CYS A 441 -21.54 -23.56 9.17
CA CYS A 441 -20.96 -24.13 7.96
C CYS A 441 -21.79 -25.25 7.32
N ALA A 442 -22.92 -25.63 7.93
CA ALA A 442 -23.70 -26.78 7.49
C ALA A 442 -24.22 -26.68 6.05
N ALA A 443 -24.43 -25.46 5.53
CA ALA A 443 -24.87 -25.21 4.16
C ALA A 443 -23.84 -25.64 3.10
N LEU A 444 -22.54 -25.64 3.46
CA LEU A 444 -21.43 -26.09 2.60
C LEU A 444 -21.27 -27.62 2.60
N GLY A 445 -21.91 -28.31 3.54
CA GLY A 445 -21.85 -29.76 3.71
C GLY A 445 -21.17 -30.19 5.01
N SER A 446 -21.26 -31.49 5.32
CA SER A 446 -20.73 -32.08 6.56
C SER A 446 -19.20 -32.05 6.67
N ASP A 447 -18.53 -31.74 5.57
CA ASP A 447 -17.07 -31.72 5.45
C ASP A 447 -16.48 -30.35 5.74
N TYR A 448 -17.28 -29.39 6.23
CA TYR A 448 -16.79 -28.07 6.64
C TYR A 448 -16.84 -27.90 8.16
N VAL A 449 -15.90 -27.12 8.67
CA VAL A 449 -15.80 -26.69 10.08
C VAL A 449 -15.49 -25.21 10.15
N CYS A 450 -15.88 -24.59 11.25
CA CYS A 450 -15.52 -23.20 11.53
C CYS A 450 -14.09 -23.12 12.06
N THR A 451 -13.24 -22.23 11.55
CA THR A 451 -11.91 -21.99 12.16
C THR A 451 -12.05 -21.47 13.60
N THR A 452 -10.99 -21.54 14.39
CA THR A 452 -10.98 -21.03 15.78
C THR A 452 -9.72 -20.23 16.13
N TYR A 453 -8.87 -19.98 15.14
CA TYR A 453 -7.53 -19.38 15.30
C TYR A 453 -7.37 -18.09 14.51
N LEU A 454 -8.41 -17.64 13.81
CA LEU A 454 -8.44 -16.38 13.08
C LEU A 454 -9.17 -15.32 13.90
N VAL A 455 -8.82 -14.04 13.67
CA VAL A 455 -9.55 -12.90 14.25
C VAL A 455 -11.01 -12.92 13.77
N THR A 456 -11.22 -13.15 12.47
CA THR A 456 -12.53 -13.44 11.88
C THR A 456 -12.54 -14.89 11.42
N ASN A 457 -13.31 -15.73 12.10
CA ASN A 457 -13.41 -17.13 11.73
C ASN A 457 -14.25 -17.32 10.47
N ILE A 458 -13.86 -18.30 9.65
CA ILE A 458 -14.50 -18.64 8.38
C ILE A 458 -14.71 -20.14 8.27
N CYS A 459 -15.65 -20.56 7.43
CA CYS A 459 -15.84 -21.99 7.17
C CYS A 459 -14.72 -22.51 6.28
N VAL A 460 -14.14 -23.66 6.64
CA VAL A 460 -13.08 -24.32 5.85
C VAL A 460 -13.37 -25.82 5.77
N GLN A 461 -12.91 -26.46 4.69
CA GLN A 461 -13.01 -27.91 4.57
C GLN A 461 -12.22 -28.56 5.73
N LYS A 462 -12.73 -29.66 6.27
CA LYS A 462 -12.08 -30.47 7.29
C LYS A 462 -10.73 -30.95 6.79
N CYS A 463 -9.70 -30.81 7.62
CA CYS A 463 -8.40 -31.39 7.34
C CYS A 463 -8.40 -32.90 7.63
N THR A 464 -7.56 -33.61 6.89
CA THR A 464 -7.23 -35.03 7.06
C THR A 464 -5.74 -35.25 7.29
N SER A 465 -4.93 -34.23 7.04
CA SER A 465 -3.49 -34.18 7.32
C SER A 465 -3.08 -32.76 7.72
N SER A 466 -1.95 -32.60 8.42
CA SER A 466 -1.40 -31.27 8.73
C SER A 466 -0.89 -30.52 7.49
N LEU A 467 -0.71 -31.17 6.34
CA LEU A 467 -0.35 -30.49 5.09
C LEU A 467 -1.52 -29.68 4.52
N GLN A 468 -2.75 -30.04 4.89
CA GLN A 468 -3.97 -29.29 4.55
C GLN A 468 -4.22 -28.12 5.52
N CYS A 469 -3.38 -27.96 6.55
CA CYS A 469 -3.52 -26.87 7.50
C CYS A 469 -2.66 -25.67 7.09
N PRO A 470 -3.11 -24.44 7.41
CA PRO A 470 -2.37 -23.23 7.06
C PRO A 470 -0.97 -23.20 7.67
N THR A 471 -0.10 -22.49 6.97
CA THR A 471 1.20 -22.06 7.50
C THR A 471 1.02 -20.90 8.47
N ALA A 472 1.65 -20.95 9.63
CA ALA A 472 1.74 -19.82 10.54
C ALA A 472 2.91 -18.93 10.13
N ILE A 473 2.65 -17.98 9.25
CA ILE A 473 3.68 -17.07 8.69
C ILE A 473 4.33 -16.15 9.73
N GLN A 474 3.77 -16.07 10.95
CA GLN A 474 4.29 -15.22 12.03
C GLN A 474 5.27 -15.96 12.95
N ASP A 475 5.37 -17.30 12.83
CA ASP A 475 6.16 -18.13 13.73
C ASP A 475 7.33 -18.78 12.97
N ALA A 476 8.56 -18.44 13.36
CA ALA A 476 9.75 -19.09 12.81
C ALA A 476 9.78 -20.58 13.21
N PRO A 477 9.89 -21.51 12.25
CA PRO A 477 9.93 -22.93 12.55
C PRO A 477 11.25 -23.32 13.23
N ALA A 478 11.20 -24.30 14.14
CA ALA A 478 12.42 -24.92 14.67
C ALA A 478 13.17 -25.77 13.63
N SER A 479 12.47 -26.23 12.59
CA SER A 479 13.02 -26.97 11.45
C SER A 479 12.04 -26.98 10.27
N GLY A 480 12.56 -26.91 9.04
CA GLY A 480 11.76 -26.90 7.80
C GLY A 480 11.30 -25.48 7.41
N PRO A 481 10.65 -25.33 6.24
CA PRO A 481 10.38 -24.00 5.66
C PRO A 481 9.32 -23.21 6.42
N TRP A 482 8.37 -23.91 7.05
CA TRP A 482 7.15 -23.29 7.52
C TRP A 482 6.65 -23.99 8.77
N TYR A 483 6.33 -23.23 9.80
CA TYR A 483 5.51 -23.74 10.90
C TYR A 483 4.09 -23.96 10.37
N ARG A 484 3.55 -25.17 10.52
CA ARG A 484 2.20 -25.51 10.06
C ARG A 484 1.33 -25.86 11.25
N PHE A 485 0.08 -25.43 11.18
CA PHE A 485 -0.92 -25.88 12.14
C PHE A 485 -1.12 -27.39 12.03
N THR A 486 -1.42 -28.02 13.17
CA THR A 486 -1.62 -29.46 13.24
C THR A 486 -3.08 -29.81 12.98
N CYS A 487 -3.31 -30.81 12.12
CA CYS A 487 -4.65 -31.32 11.89
C CYS A 487 -5.08 -32.26 13.02
N ASN A 488 -6.15 -31.91 13.72
CA ASN A 488 -6.90 -32.84 14.56
C ASN A 488 -7.85 -33.64 13.66
N THR A 489 -7.39 -34.79 13.16
CA THR A 489 -8.14 -35.65 12.23
C THR A 489 -9.45 -36.19 12.77
N ALA A 490 -9.65 -36.23 14.10
CA ALA A 490 -10.92 -36.63 14.71
C ALA A 490 -12.01 -35.56 14.54
N THR A 491 -11.62 -34.29 14.51
CA THR A 491 -12.55 -33.15 14.35
C THR A 491 -12.49 -32.52 12.96
N GLY A 492 -11.41 -32.77 12.22
CA GLY A 492 -11.09 -32.11 10.97
C GLY A 492 -10.62 -30.66 11.13
N ARG A 493 -10.19 -30.25 12.34
CA ARG A 493 -9.78 -28.87 12.63
C ARG A 493 -8.27 -28.71 12.60
N CYS A 494 -7.80 -27.60 12.05
CA CYS A 494 -6.43 -27.15 12.24
C CYS A 494 -6.31 -26.40 13.57
N ALA A 495 -5.22 -26.64 14.29
CA ALA A 495 -4.89 -25.96 15.53
C ALA A 495 -3.42 -25.52 15.52
N PRO A 496 -3.09 -24.37 16.15
CA PRO A 496 -1.71 -23.93 16.34
C PRO A 496 -0.80 -25.00 16.90
#